data_AF-A0A8B3RIY3-F1
#
_entry.id   AF-A0A8B3RIY3-F1
#
_cell.length_a   1.000
_cell.length_b   1.000
_cell.length_c   1.000
_cell.angle_alpha   90.00
_cell.angle_beta   90.00
_cell.angle_gamma   90.00
#
_symmetry.space_group_name_H-M   'P 1'
#
loop_
_entity.id
_entity.type
_entity.pdbx_description
1 polymer ?
#
loop_
_entity_poly.entity_id
_entity_poly.type
_entity_poly.pdbx_seq_one_letter_code
_entity_poly.pdbx_strand_id
1 'polypeptide(L)'
;MLGFYSLFPGTMPAFLKEKVGTSDTQVIRSMERTKEVALLRLGITGIISQENKSHFFNMEIPGTERARFIQYTFDAKLGFEGKDVSIKETGKNTFDVEIPEFKFIGYDHPEYRMIVEQNGALSFGTQQIDSLDMINNILTEKTKQEYVDSNRDLLEEQAKSFYASIVMGVNPEAKLNFTFQTPKGP
;
A
#
# COMPACT_ATOMS: atom_id res chain seq x y z
N MET A 1 14.16 26.11 -60.57
CA MET A 1 15.52 26.35 -60.03
C MET A 1 15.48 25.94 -58.56
N LEU A 2 15.93 24.71 -58.25
CA LEU A 2 16.02 24.20 -56.88
C LEU A 2 17.26 24.81 -56.21
N GLY A 3 17.08 25.36 -55.00
CA GLY A 3 18.16 25.84 -54.14
C GLY A 3 18.32 24.92 -52.93
N PHE A 4 19.47 24.26 -52.88
CA PHE A 4 19.93 23.33 -51.86
C PHE A 4 19.98 23.95 -50.45
N TYR A 5 19.33 23.31 -49.47
CA TYR A 5 19.71 23.40 -48.07
C TYR A 5 20.13 22.01 -47.59
N SER A 6 21.45 21.78 -47.59
CA SER A 6 22.10 20.59 -47.07
C SER A 6 22.15 20.61 -45.54
N LEU A 7 21.68 19.51 -44.94
CA LEU A 7 22.41 18.66 -43.99
C LEU A 7 23.37 19.39 -43.02
N PHE A 8 22.83 19.91 -41.91
CA PHE A 8 23.55 19.96 -40.63
C PHE A 8 22.55 19.73 -39.48
N PRO A 9 22.74 18.73 -38.62
CA PRO A 9 21.80 18.39 -37.53
C PRO A 9 21.83 19.37 -36.33
N GLY A 10 22.55 20.50 -36.44
CA GLY A 10 22.84 21.41 -35.32
C GLY A 10 22.17 22.80 -35.39
N THR A 11 21.38 23.13 -36.41
CA THR A 11 20.86 24.49 -36.62
C THR A 11 19.33 24.56 -36.69
N MET A 12 18.63 23.89 -35.78
CA MET A 12 17.21 24.22 -35.59
C MET A 12 17.11 25.62 -34.96
N PRO A 13 16.36 26.55 -35.57
CA PRO A 13 16.20 27.89 -35.01
C PRO A 13 15.47 27.81 -33.65
N ALA A 14 15.88 28.64 -32.70
CA ALA A 14 15.42 28.56 -31.30
C ALA A 14 13.89 28.65 -31.12
N PHE A 15 13.15 29.19 -32.09
CA PHE A 15 11.69 29.25 -32.07
C PHE A 15 11.00 27.89 -32.35
N LEU A 16 11.72 26.90 -32.89
CA LEU A 16 11.25 25.52 -33.11
C LEU A 16 11.64 24.57 -31.96
N LYS A 17 12.32 25.05 -30.91
CA LYS A 17 12.51 24.26 -29.68
C LYS A 17 11.18 24.22 -28.94
N GLU A 18 10.41 23.18 -29.21
CA GLU A 18 9.25 22.80 -28.42
C GLU A 18 9.71 22.61 -26.96
N LYS A 19 9.41 23.60 -26.11
CA LYS A 19 9.54 23.42 -24.66
C LYS A 19 8.48 22.41 -24.29
N VAL A 20 8.87 21.16 -24.11
CA VAL A 20 8.05 20.13 -23.47
C VAL A 20 7.80 20.63 -22.05
N GLY A 21 6.73 21.40 -21.87
CA GLY A 21 6.22 21.81 -20.58
C GLY A 21 5.43 20.64 -20.03
N THR A 22 5.91 20.02 -18.97
CA THR A 22 5.10 19.09 -18.19
C THR A 22 3.95 19.87 -17.58
N SER A 23 2.75 19.75 -18.15
CA SER A 23 1.53 20.29 -17.57
C SER A 23 0.97 19.24 -16.62
N ASP A 24 1.08 19.48 -15.32
CA ASP A 24 0.38 18.68 -14.32
C ASP A 24 -1.01 19.29 -14.08
N THR A 25 -2.06 18.56 -14.44
CA THR A 25 -3.45 18.97 -14.25
C THR A 25 -4.08 18.05 -13.22
N GLN A 26 -4.21 18.53 -12.00
CA GLN A 26 -4.85 17.80 -10.90
C GLN A 26 -6.30 18.25 -10.75
N VAL A 27 -7.24 17.32 -10.89
CA VAL A 27 -8.67 17.56 -10.64
C VAL A 27 -9.10 16.78 -9.41
N ILE A 28 -9.48 17.50 -8.34
CA ILE A 28 -10.06 16.89 -7.14
C ILE A 28 -11.49 16.49 -7.48
N ARG A 29 -11.72 15.18 -7.65
CA ARG A 29 -13.04 14.63 -8.04
C ARG A 29 -14.05 14.64 -6.89
N SER A 30 -13.59 14.42 -5.67
CA SER A 30 -14.42 14.44 -4.46
C SER A 30 -13.54 14.64 -3.22
N MET A 31 -14.17 15.07 -2.12
CA MET A 31 -13.54 15.18 -0.81
C MET A 31 -14.49 14.58 0.22
N GLU A 32 -14.05 13.51 0.87
CA GLU A 32 -14.82 12.81 1.89
C GLU A 32 -14.07 12.85 3.22
N ARG A 33 -14.78 13.12 4.32
CA ARG A 33 -14.22 13.07 5.67
C ARG A 33 -14.27 11.64 6.17
N THR A 34 -13.14 10.96 6.19
CA THR A 34 -13.00 9.64 6.82
C THR A 34 -12.69 9.78 8.30
N LYS A 35 -13.10 8.78 9.10
CA LYS A 35 -12.81 8.71 10.54
C LYS A 35 -12.14 7.37 10.83
N GLU A 36 -10.93 7.20 10.34
CA GLU A 36 -10.15 5.99 10.55
C GLU A 36 -9.21 6.17 11.75
N VAL A 37 -9.11 5.14 12.59
CA VAL A 37 -8.16 5.10 13.71
C VAL A 37 -7.06 4.12 13.34
N ALA A 38 -5.89 4.64 13.01
CA ALA A 38 -4.69 3.85 12.78
C ALA A 38 -4.05 3.46 14.12
N LEU A 39 -3.88 2.17 14.36
CA LEU A 39 -3.33 1.66 15.62
C LEU A 39 -1.94 1.08 15.44
N LEU A 40 -1.71 0.32 14.37
CA LEU A 40 -0.45 -0.35 14.14
C LEU A 40 0.08 -0.05 12.74
N ARG A 41 1.40 0.15 12.68
CA ARG A 41 2.14 0.24 11.42
C ARG A 41 3.09 -0.96 11.31
N LEU A 42 3.02 -1.68 10.20
CA LEU A 42 3.88 -2.84 9.92
C LEU A 42 4.80 -2.52 8.74
N GLY A 43 6.12 -2.59 8.95
CA GLY A 43 7.08 -2.55 7.86
C GLY A 43 7.21 -3.94 7.23
N ILE A 44 6.77 -4.10 5.99
CA ILE A 44 6.71 -5.38 5.29
C ILE A 44 7.78 -5.38 4.19
N THR A 45 8.53 -6.47 4.10
CA THR A 45 9.45 -6.77 2.99
C THR A 45 9.17 -8.17 2.51
N GLY A 46 8.97 -8.34 1.20
CA GLY A 46 8.76 -9.66 0.61
C GLY A 46 9.36 -9.76 -0.79
N ILE A 47 9.29 -10.96 -1.36
CA ILE A 47 9.78 -11.27 -2.71
C ILE A 47 8.68 -12.04 -3.43
N ILE A 48 8.33 -11.62 -4.65
CA ILE A 48 7.48 -12.39 -5.57
C ILE A 48 8.29 -12.88 -6.77
N SER A 49 7.91 -14.03 -7.34
CA SER A 49 8.47 -14.52 -8.60
C SER A 49 7.48 -14.24 -9.75
N GLN A 50 7.98 -13.71 -10.86
CA GLN A 50 7.26 -13.60 -12.12
C GLN A 50 7.97 -14.47 -13.16
N GLU A 51 7.28 -15.50 -13.62
CA GLU A 51 7.70 -16.29 -14.77
C GLU A 51 7.21 -15.60 -16.05
N ASN A 52 8.13 -15.21 -16.92
CA ASN A 52 7.77 -14.65 -18.22
C ASN A 52 8.01 -15.71 -19.30
N LYS A 53 6.94 -16.33 -19.79
CA LYS A 53 7.01 -17.19 -20.98
C LYS A 53 7.19 -16.30 -22.20
N SER A 54 8.36 -16.36 -22.82
CA SER A 54 8.63 -15.61 -24.06
C SER A 54 7.88 -16.26 -25.22
N HIS A 55 6.73 -15.71 -25.60
CA HIS A 55 6.02 -16.13 -26.81
C HIS A 55 6.62 -15.43 -28.04
N PHE A 56 7.24 -16.20 -28.93
CA PHE A 56 7.53 -15.79 -30.30
C PHE A 56 6.85 -16.80 -31.22
N PHE A 57 5.81 -16.39 -31.95
CA PHE A 57 5.12 -17.22 -32.94
C PHE A 57 4.62 -18.60 -32.43
N ASN A 58 3.57 -18.64 -31.59
CA ASN A 58 2.87 -19.88 -31.15
C ASN A 58 3.74 -21.07 -30.65
N MET A 59 5.04 -20.87 -30.45
CA MET A 59 6.00 -21.89 -30.08
C MET A 59 6.69 -21.42 -28.80
N GLU A 60 6.48 -22.16 -27.72
CA GLU A 60 7.21 -21.95 -26.47
C GLU A 60 8.70 -22.27 -26.75
N ILE A 61 9.61 -21.32 -26.52
CA ILE A 61 11.05 -21.56 -26.72
C ILE A 61 11.60 -22.24 -25.45
N PRO A 62 11.93 -23.54 -25.49
CA PRO A 62 12.47 -24.24 -24.32
C PRO A 62 13.78 -23.58 -23.86
N GLY A 63 13.90 -23.32 -22.56
CA GLY A 63 15.08 -22.67 -21.96
C GLY A 63 15.06 -21.14 -21.92
N THR A 64 13.93 -20.49 -22.25
CA THR A 64 13.76 -19.02 -22.13
C THR A 64 13.03 -18.56 -20.87
N GLU A 65 12.74 -19.49 -19.95
CA GLU A 65 12.17 -19.19 -18.63
C GLU A 65 13.18 -18.37 -17.82
N ARG A 66 13.07 -17.04 -17.91
CA ARG A 66 13.81 -16.13 -17.06
C ARG A 66 12.92 -15.80 -15.87
N ALA A 67 13.17 -16.47 -14.74
CA ALA A 67 12.55 -16.11 -13.48
C ALA A 67 12.97 -14.69 -13.10
N ARG A 68 11.99 -13.79 -12.95
CA ARG A 68 12.21 -12.45 -12.43
C ARG A 68 11.70 -12.41 -11.01
N PHE A 69 12.59 -12.18 -10.06
CA PHE A 69 12.21 -11.99 -8.67
C PHE A 69 12.03 -10.50 -8.43
N ILE A 70 11.02 -10.12 -7.65
CA ILE A 70 10.74 -8.73 -7.36
C ILE A 70 10.62 -8.61 -5.86
N GLN A 71 11.58 -7.89 -5.27
CA GLN A 71 11.50 -7.52 -3.87
C GLN A 71 10.60 -6.28 -3.74
N TYR A 72 9.71 -6.32 -2.77
CA TYR A 72 8.83 -5.20 -2.43
C TYR A 72 8.98 -4.84 -0.97
N THR A 73 8.85 -3.55 -0.67
CA THR A 73 8.77 -3.04 0.70
C THR A 73 7.65 -2.01 0.82
N PHE A 74 6.89 -2.05 1.90
CA PHE A 74 5.88 -1.02 2.20
C PHE A 74 5.54 -0.99 3.68
N ASP A 75 4.92 0.09 4.13
CA ASP A 75 4.36 0.19 5.47
C ASP A 75 2.86 -0.05 5.42
N ALA A 76 2.34 -1.14 6.02
CA ALA A 76 0.91 -1.33 6.20
C ALA A 76 0.41 -0.54 7.42
N LYS A 77 -0.80 0.01 7.32
CA LYS A 77 -1.55 0.60 8.43
C LYS A 77 -2.75 -0.28 8.75
N LEU A 78 -2.83 -0.70 10.01
CA LEU A 78 -3.92 -1.50 10.55
C LEU A 78 -4.67 -0.69 11.60
N GLY A 79 -6.00 -0.85 11.63
CA GLY A 79 -6.86 -0.01 12.46
C GLY A 79 -8.34 -0.37 12.30
N PHE A 80 -9.22 0.59 12.49
CA PHE A 80 -10.66 0.42 12.25
C PHE A 80 -11.34 1.74 11.90
N GLU A 81 -12.62 1.66 11.53
CA GLU A 81 -13.51 2.80 11.36
C GLU A 81 -13.93 3.36 12.73
N GLY A 82 -13.36 4.48 13.14
CA GLY A 82 -13.65 5.12 14.43
C GLY A 82 -15.09 5.61 14.57
N LYS A 83 -15.81 5.78 13.46
CA LYS A 83 -17.26 6.08 13.48
C LYS A 83 -18.12 4.92 14.03
N ASP A 84 -17.60 3.69 13.98
CA ASP A 84 -18.32 2.48 14.36
C ASP A 84 -18.00 2.06 15.81
N VAL A 85 -17.17 2.84 16.52
CA VAL A 85 -16.89 2.63 17.94
C VAL A 85 -18.07 3.12 18.78
N SER A 86 -18.53 2.26 19.69
CA SER A 86 -19.60 2.60 20.63
C SER A 86 -19.05 2.75 22.04
N ILE A 87 -19.37 3.85 22.72
CA ILE A 87 -19.03 4.05 24.13
C ILE A 87 -20.32 4.32 24.88
N LYS A 88 -20.65 3.47 25.86
CA LYS A 88 -21.88 3.54 26.64
C LYS A 88 -21.57 3.56 28.13
N GLU A 89 -22.17 4.49 28.86
CA GLU A 89 -22.10 4.48 30.32
C GLU A 89 -22.97 3.36 30.88
N THR A 90 -22.38 2.52 31.73
CA THR A 90 -23.06 1.36 32.34
C THR A 90 -23.15 1.46 33.87
N GLY A 91 -22.51 2.46 34.45
CA GLY A 91 -22.59 2.77 35.87
C GLY A 91 -21.74 3.99 36.21
N LYS A 92 -21.65 4.33 37.50
CA LYS A 92 -20.85 5.47 37.96
C LYS A 92 -19.40 5.30 37.52
N ASN A 93 -18.91 6.23 36.70
CA ASN A 93 -17.57 6.22 36.13
C ASN A 93 -17.22 4.91 35.40
N THR A 94 -18.20 4.18 34.86
CA THR A 94 -17.95 2.90 34.17
C THR A 94 -18.54 2.94 32.78
N PHE A 95 -17.72 2.61 31.78
CA PHE A 95 -18.10 2.67 30.38
C PHE A 95 -17.74 1.37 29.67
N ASP A 96 -18.65 0.90 28.83
CA ASP A 96 -18.40 -0.18 27.91
C ASP A 96 -17.99 0.42 26.56
N VAL A 97 -16.84 -0.01 26.06
CA VAL A 97 -16.23 0.42 24.80
C VAL A 97 -16.27 -0.76 23.83
N GLU A 98 -17.13 -0.66 22.83
CA GLU A 98 -17.25 -1.64 21.75
C GLU A 98 -16.39 -1.20 20.57
N ILE A 99 -15.34 -1.97 20.31
CA ILE A 99 -14.40 -1.77 19.20
C ILE A 99 -14.89 -2.58 18.00
N PRO A 100 -15.08 -1.94 16.83
CA PRO A 100 -15.49 -2.63 15.61
C PRO A 100 -14.36 -3.55 15.10
N GLU A 101 -14.65 -4.28 14.03
CA GLU A 101 -13.67 -5.18 13.41
C GLU A 101 -12.42 -4.41 12.96
N PHE A 102 -11.23 -4.95 13.27
CA PHE A 102 -9.99 -4.43 12.75
C PHE A 102 -9.87 -4.70 11.25
N LYS A 103 -9.25 -3.78 10.53
CA LYS A 103 -9.03 -3.88 9.10
C LYS A 103 -7.71 -3.25 8.69
N PHE A 104 -7.28 -3.60 7.49
CA PHE A 104 -6.25 -2.88 6.77
C PHE A 104 -6.83 -1.54 6.26
N ILE A 105 -6.32 -0.42 6.77
CA ILE A 105 -6.82 0.93 6.43
C ILE A 105 -6.01 1.61 5.32
N GLY A 106 -4.76 1.16 5.08
CA GLY A 106 -3.94 1.72 4.02
C GLY A 106 -2.48 1.27 4.06
N TYR A 107 -1.68 1.82 3.16
CA TYR A 107 -0.24 1.60 3.12
C TYR A 107 0.50 2.86 2.65
N ASP A 108 1.76 2.98 3.05
CA ASP A 108 2.66 4.06 2.64
C ASP A 108 4.01 3.50 2.12
N HIS A 109 4.79 4.38 1.49
CA HIS A 109 6.18 4.15 1.05
C HIS A 109 6.40 2.83 0.27
N PRO A 110 5.62 2.55 -0.78
CA PRO A 110 5.87 1.36 -1.60
C PRO A 110 7.18 1.51 -2.38
N GLU A 111 8.13 0.60 -2.18
CA GLU A 111 9.31 0.44 -3.05
C GLU A 111 9.31 -0.94 -3.70
N TYR A 112 9.77 -0.98 -4.95
CA TYR A 112 9.90 -2.21 -5.74
C TYR A 112 11.28 -2.29 -6.36
N ARG A 113 11.94 -3.44 -6.24
CA ARG A 113 13.26 -3.69 -6.81
C ARG A 113 13.25 -4.99 -7.60
N MET A 114 13.63 -4.92 -8.87
CA MET A 114 13.79 -6.11 -9.70
C MET A 114 15.11 -6.80 -9.37
N ILE A 115 15.00 -8.10 -9.09
CA ILE A 115 16.11 -9.02 -8.89
C ILE A 115 16.10 -9.97 -10.10
N VAL A 116 17.13 -9.86 -10.94
CA VAL A 116 17.28 -10.68 -12.15
C VAL A 116 18.39 -11.68 -11.93
N GLU A 117 18.13 -12.95 -12.19
CA GLU A 117 19.19 -13.95 -12.24
C GLU A 117 19.94 -13.84 -13.58
N GLN A 118 21.23 -13.52 -13.53
CA GLN A 118 22.14 -13.56 -14.68
C GLN A 118 23.22 -14.59 -14.40
N ASN A 119 23.26 -15.66 -15.19
CA ASN A 119 24.30 -16.70 -15.12
C ASN A 119 24.50 -17.30 -13.71
N GLY A 120 23.43 -17.51 -12.95
CA GLY A 120 23.47 -18.06 -11.59
C GLY A 120 23.82 -17.04 -10.49
N ALA A 121 23.97 -15.76 -10.81
CA ALA A 121 24.16 -14.66 -9.85
C ALA A 121 22.97 -13.70 -9.87
N LEU A 122 22.52 -13.26 -8.70
CA LEU A 122 21.45 -12.27 -8.56
C LEU A 122 22.00 -10.87 -8.86
N SER A 123 21.40 -10.19 -9.84
CA SER A 123 21.70 -8.81 -10.23
C SER A 123 20.52 -7.90 -9.88
N PHE A 124 20.82 -6.77 -9.26
CA PHE A 124 19.83 -5.78 -8.85
C PHE A 124 19.70 -4.69 -9.91
N GLY A 125 18.55 -4.62 -10.59
CA GLY A 125 18.27 -3.64 -11.64
C GLY A 125 17.08 -2.75 -11.28
N THR A 126 17.15 -1.46 -11.66
CA THR A 126 16.09 -0.47 -11.41
C THR A 126 15.09 -0.36 -12.57
N GLN A 127 14.75 -1.47 -13.23
CA GLN A 127 13.76 -1.43 -14.32
C GLN A 127 12.38 -1.10 -13.76
N GLN A 128 11.69 -0.16 -14.41
CA GLN A 128 10.37 0.30 -14.04
C GLN A 128 9.36 -0.82 -14.34
N ILE A 129 8.85 -1.47 -13.29
CA ILE A 129 7.79 -2.47 -13.37
C ILE A 129 6.46 -1.72 -13.29
N ASP A 130 5.44 -2.21 -14.01
CA ASP A 130 4.09 -1.68 -13.88
C ASP A 130 3.57 -1.97 -12.46
N SER A 131 3.61 -0.94 -11.62
CA SER A 131 3.41 -1.04 -10.17
C SER A 131 1.96 -1.38 -9.80
N LEU A 132 0.98 -1.10 -10.67
CA LEU A 132 -0.44 -1.28 -10.38
C LEU A 132 -0.84 -2.76 -10.33
N ASP A 133 -0.39 -3.56 -11.29
CA ASP A 133 -0.66 -5.01 -11.31
C ASP A 133 0.02 -5.73 -10.14
N MET A 134 1.18 -5.24 -9.72
CA MET A 134 1.91 -5.81 -8.59
C MET A 134 1.20 -5.58 -7.25
N ILE A 135 0.66 -4.37 -7.03
CA ILE A 135 -0.07 -4.02 -5.81
C ILE A 135 -1.28 -4.95 -5.62
N ASN A 136 -2.05 -5.17 -6.69
CA ASN A 136 -3.25 -6.01 -6.64
C ASN A 136 -2.93 -7.48 -6.30
N ASN A 137 -1.77 -7.97 -6.74
CA ASN A 137 -1.35 -9.35 -6.48
C ASN A 137 -0.78 -9.56 -5.06
N ILE A 138 -0.18 -8.52 -4.46
CA ILE A 138 0.40 -8.60 -3.11
C ILE A 138 -0.65 -8.29 -2.03
N LEU A 139 -1.42 -7.22 -2.23
CA LEU A 139 -2.44 -6.73 -1.30
C LEU A 139 -3.82 -7.30 -1.63
N THR A 140 -3.92 -8.62 -1.73
CA THR A 140 -5.21 -9.30 -1.84
C THR A 140 -6.01 -9.15 -0.54
N GLU A 141 -7.34 -9.28 -0.60
CA GLU A 141 -8.17 -9.26 0.60
C GLU A 141 -7.74 -10.32 1.63
N LYS A 142 -7.30 -11.50 1.15
CA LYS A 142 -6.75 -12.54 2.00
C LYS A 142 -5.49 -12.08 2.73
N THR A 143 -4.51 -11.53 2.00
CA THR A 143 -3.26 -11.05 2.59
C THR A 143 -3.49 -9.91 3.59
N LYS A 144 -4.42 -8.98 3.26
CA LYS A 144 -4.82 -7.90 4.17
C LYS A 144 -5.38 -8.45 5.49
N GLN A 145 -6.26 -9.45 5.41
CA GLN A 145 -6.82 -10.10 6.58
C GLN A 145 -5.76 -10.84 7.39
N GLU A 146 -4.84 -11.55 6.74
CA GLU A 146 -3.72 -12.22 7.41
C GLU A 146 -2.86 -11.24 8.23
N TYR A 147 -2.60 -10.03 7.74
CA TYR A 147 -1.90 -9.00 8.52
C TYR A 147 -2.71 -8.54 9.74
N VAL A 148 -4.03 -8.43 9.63
CA VAL A 148 -4.89 -8.09 10.76
C VAL A 148 -4.89 -9.21 11.79
N ASP A 149 -5.14 -10.44 11.36
CA ASP A 149 -5.28 -11.60 12.23
C ASP A 149 -3.98 -11.93 12.97
N SER A 150 -2.84 -11.87 12.27
CA SER A 150 -1.52 -12.13 12.87
C SER A 150 -1.09 -11.05 13.88
N ASN A 151 -1.73 -9.89 13.89
CA ASN A 151 -1.41 -8.78 14.79
C ASN A 151 -2.59 -8.43 15.72
N ARG A 152 -3.58 -9.32 15.84
CA ARG A 152 -4.82 -9.06 16.57
C ARG A 152 -4.58 -8.64 18.01
N ASP A 153 -3.72 -9.34 18.73
CA ASP A 153 -3.43 -9.05 20.14
C ASP A 153 -2.84 -7.65 20.34
N LEU A 154 -1.90 -7.26 19.47
CA LEU A 154 -1.29 -5.92 19.50
C LEU A 154 -2.30 -4.83 19.16
N LEU A 155 -3.22 -5.09 18.23
CA LEU A 155 -4.29 -4.17 17.88
C LEU A 155 -5.27 -3.97 19.06
N GLU A 156 -5.63 -5.04 19.75
CA GLU A 156 -6.48 -4.96 20.95
C GLU A 156 -5.81 -4.20 22.09
N GLU A 157 -4.53 -4.47 22.36
CA GLU A 157 -3.75 -3.76 23.38
C GLU A 157 -3.66 -2.26 23.05
N GLN A 158 -3.33 -1.93 21.81
CA GLN A 158 -3.21 -0.55 21.37
C GLN A 158 -4.55 0.19 21.41
N ALA A 159 -5.65 -0.47 21.04
CA ALA A 159 -7.00 0.11 21.14
C ALA A 159 -7.38 0.41 22.59
N LYS A 160 -7.09 -0.52 23.52
CA LYS A 160 -7.31 -0.30 24.96
C LYS A 160 -6.53 0.91 25.45
N SER A 161 -5.23 0.94 25.16
CA SER A 161 -4.34 2.02 25.55
C SER A 161 -4.82 3.38 25.00
N PHE A 162 -5.17 3.42 23.71
CA PHE A 162 -5.64 4.62 23.03
C PHE A 162 -6.90 5.19 23.71
N TYR A 163 -7.97 4.41 23.87
CA TYR A 163 -9.20 4.91 24.49
C TYR A 163 -9.07 5.16 25.99
N ALA A 164 -8.30 4.34 26.70
CA ALA A 164 -8.01 4.59 28.11
C ALA A 164 -7.33 5.95 28.30
N SER A 165 -6.35 6.29 27.46
CA SER A 165 -5.65 7.57 27.53
C SER A 165 -6.59 8.77 27.34
N ILE A 166 -7.55 8.66 26.42
CA ILE A 166 -8.53 9.70 26.14
C ILE A 166 -9.49 9.87 27.32
N VAL A 167 -10.07 8.77 27.81
CA VAL A 167 -11.07 8.83 28.88
C VAL A 167 -10.43 9.24 30.21
N MET A 168 -9.27 8.68 30.55
CA MET A 168 -8.54 9.02 31.78
C MET A 168 -8.08 10.48 31.80
N GLY A 169 -7.81 11.07 30.62
CA GLY A 169 -7.54 12.51 30.50
C GLY A 169 -8.69 13.41 30.94
N VAL A 170 -9.92 12.89 30.95
CA VAL A 170 -11.14 13.62 31.37
C VAL A 170 -11.62 13.17 32.75
N ASN A 171 -11.63 11.86 33.01
CA ASN A 171 -12.06 11.24 34.26
C ASN A 171 -11.05 10.19 34.71
N PRO A 172 -10.13 10.53 35.64
CA PRO A 172 -9.10 9.61 36.11
C PRO A 172 -9.63 8.36 36.84
N GLU A 173 -10.86 8.41 37.37
CA GLU A 173 -11.50 7.28 38.06
C GLU A 173 -12.34 6.39 37.12
N ALA A 174 -12.33 6.67 35.82
CA ALA A 174 -13.09 5.92 34.84
C ALA A 174 -12.60 4.47 34.72
N LYS A 175 -13.56 3.55 34.67
CA LYS A 175 -13.35 2.13 34.40
C LYS A 175 -13.89 1.81 33.01
N LEU A 176 -13.06 1.19 32.18
CA LEU A 176 -13.42 0.84 30.81
C LEU A 176 -13.47 -0.68 30.66
N ASN A 177 -14.58 -1.18 30.14
CA ASN A 177 -14.73 -2.56 29.72
C ASN A 177 -14.68 -2.60 28.20
N PHE A 178 -13.78 -3.40 27.62
CA PHE A 178 -13.61 -3.47 26.17
C PHE A 178 -14.22 -4.76 25.62
N THR A 179 -14.99 -4.61 24.55
CA THR A 179 -15.41 -5.72 23.69
C THR A 179 -14.90 -5.47 22.29
N PHE A 180 -14.49 -6.54 21.61
CA PHE A 180 -13.97 -6.44 20.25
C PHE A 180 -14.78 -7.30 19.31
N GLN A 181 -15.23 -6.71 18.22
CA GLN A 181 -15.88 -7.47 17.16
C GLN A 181 -14.85 -8.34 16.43
N THR A 182 -15.28 -9.57 16.13
CA THR A 182 -14.54 -10.51 15.31
C THR A 182 -15.05 -10.45 13.87
N PRO A 183 -14.21 -10.80 12.88
CA PRO A 183 -14.67 -10.99 11.51
C PRO A 183 -15.89 -11.89 11.47
N LYS A 184 -16.93 -11.48 10.74
CA LYS A 184 -17.97 -12.42 10.34
C LYS A 184 -17.30 -13.41 9.40
N GLY A 185 -17.17 -14.66 9.84
CA GLY A 185 -16.60 -15.73 9.02
C GLY A 185 -17.32 -15.84 7.67
N PRO A 186 -16.66 -16.44 6.66
CA PRO A 186 -17.24 -16.63 5.33
C PRO A 186 -18.55 -17.44 5.37
#